data_AF-A0A2G9TU70-F1
#
_entry.id   AF-A0A2G9TU70-F1
#
_cell.length_a   1.000
_cell.length_b   1.000
_cell.length_c   1.000
_cell.angle_alpha   90.00
_cell.angle_beta   90.00
_cell.angle_gamma   90.00
#
_symmetry.space_group_name_H-M   'P 1'
#
loop_
_entity.id
_entity.type
_entity.pdbx_description
1 polymer ?
#
loop_
_entity_poly.entity_id
_entity_poly.type
_entity_poly.pdbx_seq_one_letter_code
_entity_poly.pdbx_strand_id
1 'polypeptide(L)' 'DGRTKPLPKEGDPPPSEGNKCLFRAKLGRKRISTVVSSKEVNKFHLAYVSVLRANMDNLERRKKTDALKTKTTPKKTAKS' A
#
# COMPACT_ATOMS: atom_id res chain seq x y z
N ASP A 1 14.65 11.80 -4.61
CA ASP A 1 15.54 12.95 -4.88
C ASP A 1 15.53 13.41 -6.34
N GLY A 2 14.91 12.70 -7.30
CA GLY A 2 14.76 13.19 -8.68
C GLY A 2 16.05 13.19 -9.51
N ARG A 3 17.12 12.57 -9.01
CA ARG A 3 18.43 12.57 -9.65
C ARG A 3 18.43 11.75 -10.93
N THR A 4 19.02 12.30 -11.98
CA THR A 4 19.26 11.64 -13.28
C THR A 4 20.73 11.27 -13.49
N LYS A 5 21.61 11.70 -12.57
CA LYS A 5 23.06 11.49 -12.60
C LYS A 5 23.55 10.92 -11.26
N PRO A 6 24.65 10.16 -11.24
CA PRO A 6 25.27 9.70 -10.01
C PRO A 6 25.75 10.87 -9.15
N LEU A 7 25.83 10.67 -7.83
CA LEU A 7 26.34 11.68 -6.91
C LEU A 7 27.86 11.80 -7.10
N PRO A 8 28.41 13.04 -7.25
CA PRO A 8 29.85 13.26 -7.19
C PRO A 8 30.44 12.70 -5.88
N LYS A 9 31.69 12.22 -5.93
CA LYS A 9 32.40 11.72 -4.73
C LYS A 9 32.70 12.83 -3.71
N GLU A 10 32.79 14.08 -4.18
CA GLU A 10 33.01 15.26 -3.35
C GLU A 10 32.06 16.37 -3.79
N GLY A 11 31.43 17.03 -2.81
CA GLY A 11 30.47 18.12 -3.02
C GLY A 11 29.14 17.89 -2.32
N ASP A 12 28.50 18.98 -1.89
CA ASP A 12 27.18 18.93 -1.27
C ASP A 12 26.15 18.36 -2.26
N PRO A 13 25.24 17.48 -1.80
CA PRO A 13 24.22 16.93 -2.67
C PRO A 13 23.35 18.06 -3.23
N PRO A 14 22.93 17.97 -4.51
CA PRO A 14 22.07 18.99 -5.10
C PRO A 14 20.76 19.09 -4.31
N PRO A 15 20.17 20.30 -4.17
CA PRO A 15 18.95 20.51 -3.43
C PRO A 15 17.86 19.54 -3.91
N SER A 16 17.30 18.75 -2.98
CA SER A 16 16.21 17.84 -3.32
C SER A 16 14.99 18.67 -3.71
N GLU A 17 14.51 18.50 -4.94
CA GLU A 17 13.32 19.16 -5.46
C GLU A 17 12.04 18.64 -4.78
N GLY A 18 11.80 19.06 -3.53
CA GLY A 18 10.57 18.81 -2.79
C GLY A 18 10.23 17.34 -2.53
N ASN A 19 8.98 17.13 -2.09
CA ASN A 19 8.44 15.82 -1.77
C ASN A 19 7.95 15.12 -3.05
N LYS A 20 8.70 14.12 -3.50
CA LYS A 20 8.38 13.27 -4.66
C LYS A 20 8.67 11.80 -4.33
N CYS A 21 7.87 10.89 -4.87
CA CYS A 21 8.03 9.44 -4.71
C CYS A 21 8.21 8.76 -6.07
N LEU A 22 9.05 7.72 -6.15
CA LEU A 22 9.27 6.94 -7.37
C LEU A 22 8.57 5.57 -7.27
N PHE A 23 7.66 5.31 -8.19
CA PHE A 23 6.97 4.03 -8.34
C PHE A 23 7.61 3.22 -9.47
N ARG A 24 7.81 1.92 -9.24
CA ARG A 24 8.39 0.98 -10.23
C ARG A 24 7.61 -0.33 -10.22
N ALA A 25 7.31 -0.85 -11.41
CA ALA A 25 6.72 -2.16 -11.58
C ALA A 25 7.46 -2.94 -12.68
N LYS A 26 7.56 -4.25 -12.52
CA LYS A 26 8.28 -5.16 -13.43
C LYS A 26 7.48 -6.43 -13.64
N LEU A 27 7.33 -6.83 -14.91
CA LEU A 27 6.82 -8.14 -15.31
C LEU A 27 7.86 -8.78 -16.23
N GLY A 28 8.69 -9.66 -15.68
CA GLY A 28 9.80 -10.26 -16.42
C GLY A 28 10.77 -9.21 -16.98
N ARG A 29 10.80 -9.03 -18.30
CA ARG A 29 11.64 -8.02 -18.98
C ARG A 29 10.95 -6.66 -19.13
N LYS A 30 9.63 -6.59 -19.01
CA LYS A 30 8.86 -5.34 -19.11
C LYS A 30 9.01 -4.54 -17.82
N ARG A 31 9.34 -3.25 -17.93
CA ARG A 31 9.56 -2.34 -16.80
C ARG A 31 8.84 -1.02 -17.07
N ILE A 32 8.20 -0.50 -16.03
CA ILE A 32 7.62 0.85 -16.02
C ILE A 32 8.03 1.57 -14.75
N SER A 33 8.18 2.89 -14.83
CA SER A 33 8.49 3.75 -13.71
C SER A 33 7.80 5.09 -13.85
N THR A 34 7.29 5.63 -12.75
CA THR A 34 6.71 6.98 -12.71
C THR A 34 7.09 7.68 -11.42
N VAL A 35 7.29 8.99 -11.49
CA VAL A 35 7.50 9.85 -10.31
C VAL A 35 6.17 10.53 -10.00
N VAL A 36 5.81 10.57 -8.72
CA VAL A 36 4.59 11.22 -8.21
C VAL A 36 5.02 12.33 -7.26
N SER A 37 4.69 13.56 -7.59
CA SER A 37 4.88 14.73 -6.72
C SER A 37 3.69 14.92 -5.77
N SER A 38 3.88 15.66 -4.66
CA SER A 38 2.79 15.96 -3.70
C SER A 38 1.51 16.53 -4.34
N LYS A 39 1.63 17.27 -5.44
CA LYS A 39 0.50 17.94 -6.12
C LYS A 39 -0.49 16.96 -6.74
N GLU A 40 -0.02 15.81 -7.17
CA GLU A 40 -0.81 14.82 -7.93
C GLU A 40 -1.11 13.55 -7.13
N VAL A 41 -0.66 13.47 -5.87
CA VAL A 41 -0.84 12.30 -5.00
C VAL A 41 -2.30 11.87 -4.92
N ASN A 42 -3.23 12.81 -4.78
CA ASN A 42 -4.65 12.47 -4.62
C ASN A 42 -5.22 11.76 -5.86
N LYS A 43 -4.96 12.33 -7.05
CA LYS A 43 -5.40 11.74 -8.33
C LYS A 43 -4.73 10.39 -8.58
N PHE A 44 -3.42 10.31 -8.33
CA PHE A 44 -2.66 9.07 -8.45
C PHE A 44 -3.21 7.99 -7.52
N HIS A 45 -3.46 8.33 -6.25
CA HIS A 45 -3.91 7.39 -5.23
C HIS A 45 -5.25 6.75 -5.59
N LEU A 46 -6.24 7.55 -6.02
CA LEU A 46 -7.56 7.05 -6.41
C LEU A 46 -7.47 6.05 -7.58
N ALA A 47 -6.72 6.39 -8.63
CA ALA A 47 -6.52 5.51 -9.77
C ALA A 47 -5.71 4.26 -9.39
N TYR A 48 -4.64 4.43 -8.61
CA TYR A 48 -3.74 3.36 -8.20
C TYR A 48 -4.45 2.30 -7.34
N VAL A 49 -5.24 2.72 -6.35
CA VAL A 49 -5.99 1.80 -5.49
C VAL A 49 -7.05 1.03 -6.28
N SER A 50 -7.71 1.68 -7.24
CA SER A 50 -8.66 1.01 -8.14
C SER A 50 -8.00 -0.12 -8.93
N VAL A 51 -6.83 0.14 -9.54
CA VAL A 51 -6.06 -0.88 -10.27
C VAL A 51 -5.64 -2.02 -9.35
N LEU A 52 -5.11 -1.72 -8.17
CA LEU A 52 -4.67 -2.75 -7.23
C LEU A 52 -5.82 -3.66 -6.77
N ARG A 53 -6.96 -3.07 -6.38
CA ARG A 53 -8.12 -3.86 -5.92
C ARG A 53 -8.74 -4.69 -7.03
N ALA A 54 -8.76 -4.19 -8.26
CA ALA A 54 -9.31 -4.92 -9.41
C ALA A 54 -8.43 -6.10 -9.85
N ASN A 55 -7.11 -6.05 -9.62
CA ASN A 55 -6.16 -7.04 -10.14
C ASN A 55 -5.55 -7.97 -9.06
N MET A 56 -5.70 -7.66 -7.76
CA MET A 56 -5.23 -8.51 -6.65
C MET A 56 -6.42 -9.21 -5.95
N ASP A 57 -7.22 -9.93 -6.73
CA ASP A 57 -8.48 -10.54 -6.34
C ASP A 57 -8.37 -12.05 -6.03
N ASN A 58 -7.35 -12.72 -6.56
CA ASN A 58 -7.14 -14.17 -6.44
C ASN A 58 -6.45 -14.62 -5.14
N LEU A 59 -6.60 -13.87 -4.05
CA LEU A 59 -6.07 -14.24 -2.73
C LEU A 59 -7.08 -15.11 -1.97
N GLU A 60 -6.60 -16.02 -1.13
CA GLU A 60 -7.47 -16.77 -0.24
C GLU A 60 -8.28 -15.82 0.65
N ARG A 61 -9.59 -16.05 0.70
CA ARG A 61 -10.46 -15.31 1.62
C ARG A 61 -10.07 -15.70 3.04
N ARG A 62 -9.95 -14.71 3.92
CA ARG A 62 -9.75 -14.96 5.35
C ARG A 62 -10.86 -15.90 5.82
N LYS A 63 -10.47 -17.11 6.25
CA LYS A 63 -11.38 -18.02 6.94
C LYS A 63 -11.84 -17.29 8.19
N LYS A 64 -13.15 -17.17 8.36
CA LYS A 64 -13.71 -16.83 9.67
C LYS A 64 -13.38 -18.03 10.56
N THR A 65 -12.21 -18.04 11.20
CA THR A 65 -12.12 -18.76 12.46
C THR A 65 -13.11 -18.05 13.33
N ASP A 66 -14.30 -18.65 13.48
CA ASP A 66 -15.21 -18.32 14.56
C ASP A 66 -14.33 -18.13 15.79
N ALA A 67 -14.23 -16.88 16.25
CA ALA A 67 -13.74 -16.60 17.57
C ALA A 67 -14.47 -17.57 18.45
N LEU A 68 -13.71 -18.51 19.01
CA LEU A 68 -14.13 -19.55 19.91
C LEU A 68 -15.24 -18.97 20.78
N LYS A 69 -16.50 -19.34 20.49
CA LYS A 69 -17.59 -19.18 21.42
C LYS A 69 -17.23 -20.09 22.58
N THR A 70 -16.46 -19.56 23.53
CA THR A 70 -16.32 -20.10 24.86
C THR A 70 -17.73 -20.08 25.46
N LYS A 71 -18.41 -21.23 25.30
CA LYS A 71 -19.59 -21.57 26.07
C LYS A 71 -19.18 -21.62 27.54
N THR A 72 -19.69 -20.69 28.34
CA THR A 72 -20.08 -21.02 29.71
C THR A 72 -21.37 -20.26 30.04
N THR A 73 -22.50 -20.89 29.77
CA THR A 73 -23.74 -20.61 30.51
C THR A 73 -23.56 -21.04 31.97
N PRO A 74 -24.16 -20.32 32.92
CA PRO A 74 -24.96 -21.02 33.91
C PRO A 74 -26.41 -20.50 33.96
N LYS A 75 -27.32 -21.47 33.84
CA LYS A 75 -28.60 -21.67 34.55
C LYS A 75 -29.50 -20.47 34.91
N LYS A 76 -30.70 -20.52 34.33
CA LYS A 76 -32.05 -20.18 34.86
C LYS A 76 -32.12 -19.73 36.33
N THR A 77 -32.89 -18.66 36.57
CA THR A 77 -34.14 -18.68 37.37
C THR A 77 -35.03 -17.48 37.02
N ALA A 78 -36.34 -17.75 36.94
CA ALA A 78 -37.43 -16.81 36.74
C ALA A 78 -38.01 -16.30 38.08
N LYS A 79 -38.89 -15.29 37.98
CA LYS A 79 -39.74 -14.65 39.02
C LYS A 79 -38.98 -13.65 39.90
N SER A 80 -39.54 -12.50 40.26
CA SER A 80 -40.94 -12.06 40.41
C SER A 80 -41.05 -10.54 40.21
#